data_AF-A0A815BHH6-F1
#
_entry.id   AF-A0A815BHH6-F1
#
_cell.length_a   1.000
_cell.length_b   1.000
_cell.length_c   1.000
_cell.angle_alpha   90.00
_cell.angle_beta   90.00
_cell.angle_gamma   90.00
#
_symmetry.space_group_name_H-M   'P 1'
#
loop_
_entity.id
_entity.type
_entity.pdbx_description
1 polymer ?
#
loop_
_entity_poly.entity_id
_entity_poly.type
_entity_poly.pdbx_seq_one_letter_code
_entity_poly.pdbx_strand_id
1 'polypeptide(L)'
;MMLRAHRLAQGYSGVSKEAVEALVNFLNSGIVPRVRQYGSIGVNGDLIALVMIVAGIFAADIDVVYNGETMKVALATELAEVRPSKPRLREGLAMMSYVIL
;
A
#
# COMPACT_ATOMS: atom_id res chain seq x y z
N MET A 1 -5.08 5.18 0.51
CA MET A 1 -3.64 5.43 0.27
C MET A 1 -3.16 6.76 0.85
N MET A 2 -3.70 7.92 0.42
CA MET A 2 -3.28 9.26 0.91
C MET A 2 -3.16 9.39 2.43
N LEU A 3 -4.22 9.04 3.18
CA LEU A 3 -4.20 9.11 4.66
C LEU A 3 -3.10 8.24 5.28
N ARG A 4 -2.79 7.09 4.67
CA ARG A 4 -1.73 6.21 5.15
C ARG A 4 -0.35 6.80 4.87
N ALA A 5 -0.14 7.38 3.69
CA ALA A 5 1.09 8.07 3.34
C ALA A 5 1.37 9.22 4.32
N HIS A 6 0.36 10.05 4.61
CA HIS A 6 0.47 11.13 5.58
C HIS A 6 0.90 10.62 6.97
N ARG A 7 0.26 9.56 7.48
CA ARG A 7 0.60 8.99 8.79
C ARG A 7 2.02 8.42 8.83
N LEU A 8 2.42 7.66 7.82
CA LEU A 8 3.76 7.09 7.76
C LEU A 8 4.85 8.17 7.66
N ALA A 9 4.56 9.27 6.95
CA ALA A 9 5.47 10.41 6.81
C ALA A 9 5.72 11.17 8.12
N GLN A 10 4.89 10.98 9.16
CA GLN A 10 5.13 11.56 10.49
C GLN A 10 6.32 10.92 11.22
N GLY A 11 6.82 9.78 10.75
CA GLY A 11 8.06 9.16 11.26
C GLY A 11 7.91 8.28 12.50
N TYR A 12 6.71 8.17 13.09
CA TYR A 12 6.48 7.37 14.31
C TYR A 12 6.43 5.85 14.09
N SER A 13 6.33 5.38 12.84
CA SER A 13 6.13 3.96 12.51
C SER A 13 7.41 3.19 12.19
N GLY A 14 8.56 3.86 12.04
CA GLY A 14 9.83 3.20 11.70
C GLY A 14 9.85 2.53 10.31
N VAL A 15 9.02 2.99 9.38
CA VAL A 15 9.03 2.53 7.97
C VAL A 15 10.12 3.25 7.18
N SER A 16 10.63 2.60 6.13
CA SER A 16 11.63 3.24 5.27
C SER A 16 11.04 4.38 4.45
N LYS A 17 11.88 5.36 4.09
CA LYS A 17 11.49 6.45 3.19
C LYS A 17 11.04 5.88 1.83
N GLU A 18 11.73 4.86 1.35
CA GLU A 18 11.46 4.19 0.07
C GLU A 18 10.08 3.54 0.03
N ALA A 19 9.61 2.96 1.14
CA ALA A 19 8.26 2.42 1.23
C ALA A 19 7.18 3.52 1.21
N VAL A 20 7.44 4.65 1.86
CA VAL A 20 6.54 5.82 1.80
C VAL A 20 6.51 6.43 0.40
N GLU A 21 7.67 6.56 -0.26
CA GLU A 21 7.77 7.04 -1.64
C GLU A 21 7.06 6.10 -2.62
N ALA A 22 7.19 4.79 -2.46
CA ALA A 22 6.47 3.82 -3.28
C ALA A 22 4.94 3.95 -3.12
N LEU A 23 4.44 4.15 -1.89
CA LEU A 23 3.02 4.42 -1.65
C LEU A 23 2.55 5.71 -2.34
N VAL A 24 3.36 6.77 -2.31
CA VAL A 24 3.07 8.04 -3.00
C VAL A 24 3.09 7.87 -4.52
N ASN A 25 4.04 7.10 -5.06
CA ASN A 25 4.10 6.82 -6.50
C ASN A 25 2.89 6.03 -6.98
N PHE A 26 2.43 5.03 -6.23
CA PHE A 26 1.17 4.31 -6.51
C PHE A 26 -0.03 5.24 -6.52
N LEU A 27 -0.11 6.16 -5.55
CA LEU A 27 -1.18 7.16 -5.50
C LEU A 27 -1.14 8.09 -6.72
N ASN A 28 0.03 8.58 -7.10
CA ASN A 28 0.20 9.52 -8.21
C ASN A 28 0.00 8.88 -9.57
N SER A 29 0.34 7.60 -9.74
CA SER A 29 0.11 6.85 -10.98
C SER A 29 -1.33 6.38 -11.15
N GLY A 30 -2.17 6.47 -10.10
CA GLY A 30 -3.53 5.97 -10.15
C GLY A 30 -3.64 4.44 -10.09
N ILE A 31 -2.60 3.73 -9.65
CA ILE A 31 -2.68 2.29 -9.37
C ILE A 31 -3.44 2.11 -8.05
N VAL A 32 -4.63 1.52 -8.12
CA VAL A 32 -5.51 1.33 -6.95
C VAL A 32 -5.62 -0.15 -6.61
N PRO A 33 -5.09 -0.61 -5.46
CA PRO A 33 -5.26 -1.98 -5.00
C PRO A 33 -6.74 -2.36 -4.88
N ARG A 34 -7.12 -3.55 -5.38
CA ARG A 34 -8.51 -4.01 -5.33
C ARG A 34 -8.83 -4.52 -3.93
N VAL A 35 -9.63 -3.77 -3.17
CA VAL A 35 -9.98 -4.09 -1.78
C VAL A 35 -11.40 -4.64 -1.71
N ARG A 36 -11.63 -5.67 -0.90
CA ARG A 36 -12.99 -6.14 -0.59
C ARG A 36 -13.68 -5.15 0.35
N GLN A 37 -14.95 -4.83 0.08
CA GLN A 37 -15.73 -3.92 0.92
C GLN A 37 -16.05 -4.49 2.32
N TYR A 38 -16.07 -5.81 2.46
CA TYR A 38 -16.42 -6.51 3.70
C TYR A 38 -15.33 -7.47 4.14
N GLY A 39 -15.30 -7.75 5.45
CA GLY A 39 -14.39 -8.71 6.10
C GLY A 39 -13.50 -8.07 7.17
N SER A 40 -13.41 -6.74 7.20
CA SER A 40 -12.69 -6.01 8.23
C SER A 40 -13.58 -5.80 9.44
N ILE A 41 -13.08 -6.09 10.63
CA ILE A 41 -13.83 -5.91 11.89
C ILE A 41 -13.54 -4.55 12.56
N GLY A 42 -12.73 -3.70 11.93
CA GLY A 42 -12.51 -2.30 12.35
C GLY A 42 -11.74 -2.08 13.66
N VAL A 43 -11.31 -3.15 14.35
CA VAL A 43 -10.75 -3.08 15.72
C VAL A 43 -9.43 -2.30 15.80
N ASN A 44 -8.72 -2.05 14.71
CA ASN A 44 -7.53 -1.18 14.68
C ASN A 44 -7.41 -0.57 13.29
N GLY A 45 -8.48 0.10 12.84
CA GLY A 45 -8.65 0.53 11.46
C GLY A 45 -8.95 -0.61 10.49
N ASP A 46 -9.03 -0.29 9.20
CA ASP A 46 -9.35 -1.28 8.18
C ASP A 46 -8.11 -2.09 7.78
N LEU A 47 -7.82 -3.14 8.56
CA LEU A 47 -6.68 -4.02 8.33
C LEU A 47 -6.68 -4.60 6.91
N ILE A 48 -7.85 -4.98 6.37
CA ILE A 48 -7.93 -5.56 5.03
C ILE A 48 -7.48 -4.54 3.98
N ALA A 49 -8.00 -3.31 4.04
CA ALA A 49 -7.58 -2.26 3.13
C ALA A 49 -6.09 -1.94 3.23
N LEU A 50 -5.56 -1.88 4.46
CA LEU A 50 -4.14 -1.63 4.70
C LEU A 50 -3.26 -2.78 4.19
N VAL A 51 -3.69 -4.03 4.39
CA VAL A 51 -2.98 -5.21 3.87
C VAL A 51 -2.89 -5.15 2.35
N MET A 52 -3.99 -4.84 1.67
CA MET A 52 -4.02 -4.75 0.20
C MET A 52 -3.15 -3.61 -0.33
N ILE A 53 -3.09 -2.47 0.37
CA ILE A 53 -2.18 -1.37 0.03
C ILE A 53 -0.72 -1.82 0.10
N VAL A 54 -0.34 -2.47 1.20
CA VAL A 54 1.04 -2.92 1.40
C VAL A 54 1.41 -4.05 0.44
N ALA A 55 0.49 -4.98 0.19
CA ALA A 55 0.66 -6.01 -0.83
C ALA A 55 0.91 -5.40 -2.22
N GLY A 56 0.20 -4.32 -2.57
CA GLY A 56 0.44 -3.59 -3.81
C GLY A 56 1.83 -2.96 -3.87
N ILE A 57 2.23 -2.22 -2.82
CA ILE A 57 3.54 -1.56 -2.74
C ILE A 57 4.71 -2.55 -2.83
N PHE A 58 4.54 -3.76 -2.28
CA PHE A 58 5.53 -4.83 -2.35
C PHE A 58 5.41 -5.71 -3.60
N ALA A 59 4.52 -5.35 -4.52
CA ALA A 59 4.22 -6.11 -5.74
C ALA A 59 3.91 -7.60 -5.49
N ALA A 60 3.18 -7.90 -4.41
CA ALA A 60 2.65 -9.23 -4.17
C ALA A 60 1.60 -9.61 -5.23
N ASP A 61 1.29 -10.91 -5.39
CA ASP A 61 0.28 -11.34 -6.37
C ASP A 61 -1.13 -10.92 -5.95
N ILE A 62 -1.51 -9.71 -6.33
CA ILE A 62 -2.84 -9.12 -6.14
C ILE A 62 -3.31 -8.43 -7.42
N ASP A 63 -4.62 -8.24 -7.49
CA ASP A 63 -5.25 -7.45 -8.53
C ASP A 63 -5.31 -5.97 -8.11
N VAL A 64 -5.13 -5.09 -9.08
CA VAL A 64 -5.24 -3.64 -8.95
C VAL A 64 -6.11 -3.11 -10.09
N VAL A 65 -6.69 -1.93 -9.89
CA VAL A 65 -7.31 -1.14 -10.95
C VAL A 65 -6.30 -0.11 -11.43
N TYR A 66 -6.03 -0.08 -12.73
CA TYR A 66 -5.18 0.91 -13.37
C TYR A 66 -5.78 1.28 -14.73
N ASN A 67 -5.92 2.58 -15.02
CA ASN A 67 -6.58 3.10 -16.23
C ASN A 67 -7.97 2.50 -16.50
N GLY A 68 -8.74 2.23 -15.45
CA GLY A 68 -10.09 1.67 -15.53
C GLY A 68 -10.16 0.15 -15.70
N GLU A 69 -9.02 -0.53 -15.87
CA GLU A 69 -8.95 -1.98 -16.05
C GLU A 69 -8.43 -2.69 -14.81
N THR A 70 -8.94 -3.90 -14.55
CA THR A 70 -8.40 -4.76 -13.49
C THR A 70 -7.28 -5.61 -14.06
N MET A 71 -6.11 -5.54 -13.43
CA MET A 71 -4.91 -6.28 -13.86
C MET A 71 -4.04 -6.65 -12.66
N LYS A 72 -3.01 -7.47 -12.89
CA LYS A 72 -2.02 -7.80 -11.87
C LYS A 72 -1.16 -6.59 -11.53
N VAL A 73 -0.80 -6.45 -10.26
CA VAL A 73 0.04 -5.33 -9.80
C VAL A 73 1.36 -5.25 -10.56
N ALA A 74 1.97 -6.40 -10.87
CA ALA A 74 3.22 -6.46 -11.62
C ALA A 74 3.10 -5.77 -12.99
N LEU A 75 2.02 -6.08 -13.72
CA LEU A 75 1.74 -5.45 -15.02
C LEU A 75 1.42 -3.96 -14.87
N ALA A 76 0.61 -3.59 -13.89
CA ALA A 76 0.27 -2.18 -13.65
C ALA A 76 1.51 -1.34 -13.33
N THR A 77 2.41 -1.86 -12.48
CA THR A 77 3.65 -1.16 -12.13
C THR A 77 4.60 -1.03 -13.31
N GLU A 78 4.65 -2.04 -14.18
CA GLU A 78 5.42 -1.99 -15.42
C GLU A 78 4.86 -0.92 -16.38
N LEU A 79 3.54 -0.94 -16.64
CA LEU A 79 2.88 0.02 -17.53
C LEU A 79 2.91 1.45 -17.01
N ALA A 80 2.96 1.65 -15.69
CA ALA A 80 3.01 2.97 -15.06
C ALA A 80 4.44 3.46 -14.78
N GLU A 81 5.47 2.66 -15.11
CA GLU A 81 6.87 2.91 -14.78
C GLU A 81 7.10 3.19 -13.28
N VAL A 82 6.27 2.59 -12.42
CA VAL A 82 6.34 2.74 -10.97
C VAL A 82 7.19 1.62 -10.39
N ARG A 83 8.20 1.99 -9.60
CA ARG A 83 9.01 1.01 -8.86
C ARG A 83 8.34 0.61 -7.55
N PRO A 84 8.01 -0.68 -7.35
CA PRO A 84 7.59 -1.20 -6.05
C PRO A 84 8.73 -1.14 -5.02
N SER A 85 8.38 -1.16 -3.74
CA SER A 85 9.35 -1.28 -2.65
C SER A 85 9.64 -2.75 -2.35
N LYS A 86 10.84 -3.05 -1.84
CA LYS A 86 11.17 -4.37 -1.28
C LYS A 86 10.94 -4.36 0.23
N PRO A 87 10.20 -5.33 0.78
CA PRO A 87 9.92 -5.38 2.22
C PRO A 87 11.21 -5.55 3.03
N ARG A 88 11.41 -4.67 4.02
CA ARG A 88 12.45 -4.81 5.05
C ARG A 88 11.90 -5.46 6.31
N LEU A 89 12.79 -5.83 7.23
CA LEU A 89 12.43 -6.43 8.52
C LEU A 89 11.36 -5.59 9.24
N ARG A 90 10.24 -6.22 9.63
CA ARG A 90 9.07 -5.63 10.32
C ARG A 90 8.31 -4.55 9.55
N GLU A 91 8.70 -4.23 8.33
CA GLU A 91 8.14 -3.11 7.57
C GLU A 91 6.67 -3.35 7.18
N GLY A 92 6.33 -4.58 6.77
CA GLY A 92 4.94 -4.93 6.46
C GLY A 92 4.00 -4.69 7.65
N LEU A 93 4.42 -5.10 8.86
CA LEU A 93 3.63 -4.84 10.07
C LEU A 93 3.54 -3.34 10.37
N ALA A 94 4.66 -2.62 10.33
CA ALA A 94 4.71 -1.18 10.55
C ALA A 94 3.86 -0.38 9.54
N MET A 95 3.72 -0.87 8.31
CA MET A 95 2.89 -0.26 7.28
C MET A 95 1.40 -0.59 7.40
N MET A 96 1.01 -1.62 8.16
CA MET A 96 -0.39 -2.01 8.38
C MET A 96 -0.92 -1.67 9.78
N SER A 97 -0.05 -1.39 10.75
CA SER A 97 -0.44 -1.11 12.14
C SER A 97 -0.69 0.38 12.41
N TYR A 98 -1.46 0.66 13.45
CA TYR A 98 -1.52 2.00 14.05
C TYR A 98 -0.51 2.04 15.19
N VAL A 99 0.32 3.09 15.22
CA VAL A 99 0.98 3.49 16.47
C VAL A 99 -0.01 4.41 17.17
N ILE A 100 -0.59 3.94 18.28
CA ILE A 100 -1.28 4.80 19.23
C ILE A 100 -0.16 5.38 20.11
N LEU A 101 0.16 6.66 19.91
CA LEU A 101 0.80 7.46 20.94
C LEU A 101 -0.29 8.07 21.81
#